data_AF-Q8K2P5-F1
#
_entry.id   AF-Q8K2P5-F1
#
_cell.length_a   1.000
_cell.length_b   1.000
_cell.length_c   1.000
_cell.angle_alpha   90.00
_cell.angle_beta   90.00
_cell.angle_gamma   90.00
#
_symmetry.space_group_name_H-M   'P 1'
#
loop_
_entity.id
_entity.type
_entity.pdbx_description
1 polymer ?
#
loop_
_entity_poly.entity_id
_entity_poly.type
_entity_poly.pdbx_seq_one_letter_code
_entity_poly.pdbx_strand_id
1 'polypeptide(L)'
;LDLLLLEEDGGAEAVPRVELLRKKADALFPETVLSRGVDNRYLVLAVETSQNERGAEEKRLHVTASQDREHEVLCILRNGWSSVPVEPGDIVHLEGDCTSEPWIIDDDFGYFILYPDMMISGTSVASSIRCLRRAVLSETFRGSDPATRQMLIGTILHEVFQKAISESFAPERLQELALQTLREVRHLKEMYRLNLSQDEILCEVEEYLPSFSKWAEDFMRKGPSSEFPQMQLSLPSDGSNRSSPCNIEVVKSLDIEESIWSPRFGLKGKIDVTVGVKIHRDCKMKYKVMPLELKTGKESNSIEHRSQVVLYTLLSQERREDPEAGWLLYLKTGQMYPVPANHLDKENC
;
A
#
# COMPACT_ATOMS: atom_id res chain seq x y z
N LEU A 1 17.04 46.42 -21.86
CA LEU A 1 16.92 44.96 -22.05
C LEU A 1 18.22 44.27 -21.65
N ASP A 2 19.38 44.79 -22.05
CA ASP A 2 20.69 44.20 -21.72
C ASP A 2 20.99 44.06 -20.21
N LEU A 3 20.45 44.94 -19.36
CA LEU A 3 20.58 44.85 -17.89
C LEU A 3 19.64 43.82 -17.22
N LEU A 4 18.74 43.19 -17.98
CA LEU A 4 17.78 42.18 -17.48
C LEU A 4 18.13 40.76 -17.97
N LEU A 5 19.15 40.60 -18.81
CA LEU A 5 19.68 39.31 -19.21
C LEU A 5 20.57 38.80 -18.08
N LEU A 6 19.99 37.99 -17.20
CA LEU A 6 20.76 37.17 -16.27
C LEU A 6 21.06 35.84 -16.96
N GLU A 7 22.36 35.53 -17.06
CA GLU A 7 23.02 34.39 -17.74
C GLU A 7 23.38 34.64 -19.22
N GLU A 8 24.59 35.18 -19.45
CA GLU A 8 25.58 34.74 -20.47
C GLU A 8 26.76 35.75 -20.57
N ASP A 9 27.48 36.03 -19.48
CA ASP A 9 28.92 36.32 -19.57
C ASP A 9 29.61 36.36 -18.20
N GLY A 10 30.74 35.67 -18.07
CA GLY A 10 31.77 36.00 -17.08
C GLY A 10 31.53 35.65 -15.60
N GLY A 11 31.73 34.38 -15.22
CA GLY A 11 32.54 34.02 -14.03
C GLY A 11 32.03 34.34 -12.61
N ALA A 12 30.80 34.82 -12.41
CA ALA A 12 30.23 35.09 -11.08
C ALA A 12 28.95 34.28 -10.82
N GLU A 13 29.15 33.05 -10.35
CA GLU A 13 28.27 32.23 -9.49
C GLU A 13 26.74 32.27 -9.70
N ALA A 14 26.23 31.28 -10.45
CA ALA A 14 24.86 30.75 -10.41
C ALA A 14 24.51 30.03 -9.07
N VAL A 15 24.91 30.63 -7.94
CA VAL A 15 24.79 30.15 -6.57
C VAL A 15 23.48 30.57 -5.86
N PRO A 16 22.84 31.74 -6.14
CA PRO A 16 21.65 32.19 -5.41
C PRO A 16 20.44 31.27 -5.57
N ARG A 17 20.28 30.63 -6.73
CA ARG A 17 19.08 29.83 -7.04
C ARG A 17 19.04 28.54 -6.23
N VAL A 18 20.14 27.83 -6.06
CA VAL A 18 20.14 26.57 -5.30
C VAL A 18 19.98 26.78 -3.81
N GLU A 19 20.57 27.83 -3.26
CA GLU A 19 20.35 28.21 -1.86
C GLU A 19 18.88 28.59 -1.61
N LEU A 20 18.23 29.24 -2.57
CA LEU A 20 16.78 29.52 -2.52
C LEU A 20 15.95 28.22 -2.54
N LEU A 21 16.30 27.26 -3.41
CA LEU A 21 15.62 25.97 -3.48
C LEU A 21 15.80 25.16 -2.19
N ARG A 22 16.99 25.21 -1.58
CA ARG A 22 17.24 24.58 -0.27
C ARG A 22 16.38 25.19 0.83
N LYS A 23 16.27 26.51 0.88
CA LYS A 23 15.36 27.18 1.82
C LYS A 23 13.90 26.82 1.59
N LYS A 24 13.48 26.63 0.33
CA LYS A 24 12.13 26.14 -0.01
C LYS A 24 11.93 24.71 0.53
N ALA A 25 12.89 23.82 0.31
CA ALA A 25 12.84 22.44 0.79
C ALA A 25 12.80 22.40 2.33
N ASP A 26 13.69 23.12 2.99
CA ASP A 26 13.84 23.16 4.46
C ASP A 26 12.60 23.76 5.16
N ALA A 27 11.85 24.63 4.47
CA ALA A 27 10.58 25.16 4.99
C ALA A 27 9.47 24.10 5.12
N LEU A 28 9.49 23.06 4.29
CA LEU A 28 8.49 21.97 4.28
C LEU A 28 9.02 20.70 4.94
N PHE A 29 10.30 20.38 4.72
CA PHE A 29 11.01 19.20 5.21
C PHE A 29 12.32 19.62 5.88
N PRO A 30 12.26 20.19 7.09
CA PRO A 30 13.43 20.74 7.76
C PRO A 30 14.47 19.65 8.05
N GLU A 31 15.74 20.02 7.93
CA GLU A 31 16.89 19.16 8.28
C GLU A 31 16.96 17.83 7.49
N THR A 32 16.36 17.76 6.29
CA THR A 32 16.41 16.58 5.44
C THR A 32 17.85 16.29 4.98
N VAL A 33 18.38 15.13 5.35
CA VAL A 33 19.70 14.67 4.91
C VAL A 33 19.59 14.04 3.53
N LEU A 34 20.20 14.68 2.53
CA LEU A 34 20.29 14.14 1.17
C LEU A 34 21.29 12.98 1.15
N SER A 35 20.92 11.88 0.48
CA SER A 35 21.73 10.66 0.48
C SER A 35 21.43 9.78 -0.73
N ARG A 36 22.37 8.87 -1.04
CA ARG A 36 22.20 7.78 -2.01
C ARG A 36 21.92 6.47 -1.28
N GLY A 37 21.49 5.44 -2.03
CA GLY A 37 21.25 4.10 -1.49
C GLY A 37 19.76 3.74 -1.49
N VAL A 38 19.40 2.77 -0.64
CA VAL A 38 18.03 2.24 -0.55
C VAL A 38 17.05 3.31 -0.07
N ASP A 39 17.44 4.15 0.89
CA ASP A 39 16.61 5.26 1.39
C ASP A 39 17.08 6.60 0.82
N ASN A 40 17.35 6.63 -0.49
CA ASN A 40 17.88 7.84 -1.13
C ASN A 40 16.95 9.05 -0.98
N ARG A 41 17.55 10.23 -0.89
CA ARG A 41 16.86 11.52 -0.82
C ARG A 41 17.55 12.49 -1.77
N TYR A 42 16.79 12.94 -2.75
CA TYR A 42 17.27 13.85 -3.77
C TYR A 42 16.51 15.18 -3.71
N LEU A 43 17.24 16.28 -3.88
CA LEU A 43 16.68 17.61 -4.08
C LEU A 43 16.57 17.90 -5.57
N VAL A 44 15.40 18.36 -6.02
CA VAL A 44 15.17 18.77 -7.41
C VAL A 44 15.72 20.17 -7.65
N LEU A 45 16.65 20.31 -8.60
CA LEU A 45 17.32 21.56 -8.95
C LEU A 45 16.64 22.25 -10.14
N ALA A 46 16.26 21.47 -11.16
CA ALA A 46 15.61 21.95 -12.36
C ALA A 46 14.61 20.92 -12.90
N VAL A 47 13.57 21.42 -13.58
CA VAL A 47 12.52 20.63 -14.22
C VAL A 47 12.29 21.20 -15.61
N GLU A 48 12.41 20.35 -16.62
CA GLU A 48 12.27 20.73 -18.02
C GLU A 48 11.35 19.74 -18.73
N THR A 49 10.39 20.25 -19.49
CA THR A 49 9.55 19.42 -20.36
C THR A 49 10.10 19.49 -21.78
N SER A 50 10.34 18.32 -22.38
CA SER A 50 10.90 18.20 -23.72
C SER A 50 10.16 17.13 -24.51
N GLN A 51 10.36 17.12 -25.83
CA GLN A 51 9.88 16.04 -26.68
C GLN A 51 11.01 15.02 -26.83
N ASN A 52 10.70 13.74 -26.66
CA ASN A 52 11.65 12.66 -26.89
C ASN A 52 11.86 12.41 -28.39
N GLU A 53 12.76 11.49 -28.74
CA GLU A 53 13.07 11.15 -30.14
C GLU A 53 11.87 10.64 -30.94
N ARG A 54 10.82 10.15 -30.26
CA ARG A 54 9.58 9.66 -30.86
C ARG A 54 8.48 10.72 -30.93
N GLY A 55 8.76 11.96 -30.51
CA GLY A 55 7.79 13.06 -30.47
C GLY A 55 6.74 12.94 -29.38
N ALA A 56 7.03 12.19 -28.31
CA ALA A 56 6.21 12.14 -27.10
C ALA A 56 6.84 12.98 -25.98
N GLU A 57 5.98 13.52 -25.11
CA GLU A 57 6.39 14.37 -24.00
C GLU A 57 7.19 13.58 -22.95
N GLU A 58 8.33 14.12 -22.53
CA GLU A 58 9.12 13.60 -21.41
C GLU A 58 9.57 14.75 -20.50
N LYS A 59 9.64 14.47 -19.20
CA LYS A 59 10.04 15.44 -18.17
C LYS A 59 11.44 15.08 -17.67
N ARG A 60 12.37 16.03 -17.79
CA ARG A 60 13.77 15.89 -17.38
C ARG A 60 13.98 16.65 -16.08
N LEU A 61 14.63 15.99 -15.12
CA LEU A 61 14.90 16.49 -13.78
C LEU A 61 16.40 16.47 -13.53
N HIS A 62 16.95 17.59 -13.09
CA HIS A 62 18.29 17.63 -12.51
C HIS A 62 18.15 17.51 -11.00
N VAL A 63 18.72 16.46 -10.42
CA VAL A 63 18.58 16.17 -8.99
C VAL A 63 19.94 16.00 -8.32
N THR A 64 20.05 16.30 -7.03
CA THR A 64 21.29 16.10 -6.25
C THR A 64 21.00 15.36 -4.95
N ALA A 65 21.87 14.41 -4.61
CA ALA A 65 21.89 13.74 -3.31
C ALA A 65 22.98 14.30 -2.37
N SER A 66 23.66 15.39 -2.74
CA SER A 66 24.70 16.04 -1.94
C SER A 66 24.37 17.49 -1.61
N GLN A 67 24.73 17.90 -0.39
CA GLN A 67 24.70 19.28 0.07
C GLN A 67 25.81 20.14 -0.56
N ASP A 68 26.81 19.56 -1.21
CA ASP A 68 27.94 20.31 -1.76
C ASP A 68 27.93 20.42 -3.30
N ARG A 69 26.77 20.18 -3.94
CA ARG A 69 26.57 20.30 -5.40
C ARG A 69 27.52 19.41 -6.24
N GLU A 70 28.21 18.47 -5.60
CA GLU A 70 29.28 17.68 -6.25
C GLU A 70 28.75 16.66 -7.26
N HIS A 71 27.47 16.33 -7.23
CA HIS A 71 26.86 15.30 -8.10
C HIS A 71 25.44 15.69 -8.49
N GLU A 72 25.28 16.18 -9.72
CA GLU A 72 23.98 16.33 -10.37
C GLU A 72 23.68 15.09 -11.21
N VAL A 73 22.52 14.48 -10.96
CA VAL A 73 22.03 13.30 -11.66
C VAL A 73 20.88 13.73 -12.57
N LEU A 74 20.92 13.29 -13.82
CA LEU A 74 19.81 13.47 -14.76
C LEU A 74 18.81 12.32 -14.61
N CYS A 75 17.59 12.64 -14.20
CA CYS A 75 16.45 11.74 -14.15
C CYS A 75 15.43 12.11 -15.24
N ILE A 76 14.92 11.12 -15.96
CA ILE A 76 13.98 11.29 -17.07
C ILE A 76 12.70 10.51 -16.76
N LEU A 77 11.59 11.23 -16.63
CA LEU A 77 10.25 10.69 -16.44
C LEU A 77 9.52 10.65 -17.78
N ARG A 78 9.09 9.45 -18.19
CA ARG A 78 8.39 9.23 -19.47
C ARG A 78 6.93 8.84 -19.25
N ASN A 79 6.15 8.86 -20.33
CA ASN A 79 4.77 8.37 -20.35
C ASN A 79 3.91 8.97 -19.23
N GLY A 80 3.22 8.15 -18.41
CA GLY A 80 2.41 8.62 -17.29
C GLY A 80 3.19 9.47 -16.28
N TRP A 81 4.44 9.09 -16.01
CA TRP A 81 5.32 9.79 -15.07
C TRP A 81 5.69 11.21 -15.51
N SER A 82 5.63 11.51 -16.81
CA SER A 82 5.88 12.88 -17.31
C SER A 82 4.88 13.90 -16.72
N SER A 83 3.70 13.45 -16.30
CA SER A 83 2.64 14.30 -15.72
C SER A 83 2.82 14.62 -14.22
N VAL A 84 3.79 14.00 -13.54
CA VAL A 84 4.02 14.19 -12.10
C VAL A 84 4.27 15.68 -11.78
N PRO A 85 3.54 16.29 -10.84
CA PRO A 85 3.61 17.72 -10.55
C PRO A 85 4.83 18.07 -9.66
N VAL A 86 6.02 17.69 -10.09
CA VAL A 86 7.29 18.01 -9.42
C VAL A 86 7.79 19.40 -9.81
N GLU A 87 8.29 20.15 -8.83
CA GLU A 87 8.86 21.48 -8.98
C GLU A 87 10.33 21.54 -8.50
N PRO A 88 11.12 22.52 -8.97
CA PRO A 88 12.39 22.85 -8.33
C PRO A 88 12.21 23.15 -6.83
N GLY A 89 13.08 22.55 -6.02
CA GLY A 89 13.07 22.63 -4.56
C GLY A 89 12.33 21.50 -3.86
N ASP A 90 11.70 20.58 -4.60
CA ASP A 90 11.05 19.42 -4.01
C ASP A 90 12.06 18.35 -3.56
N ILE A 91 11.68 17.59 -2.54
CA ILE A 91 12.40 16.39 -2.09
C ILE A 91 11.74 15.15 -2.69
N VAL A 92 12.56 14.29 -3.30
CA VAL A 92 12.10 13.11 -4.03
C VAL A 92 12.91 11.88 -3.63
N HIS A 93 12.30 10.73 -3.83
CA HIS A 93 12.92 9.42 -3.70
C HIS A 93 12.72 8.63 -4.99
N LEU A 94 13.76 7.92 -5.41
CA LEU A 94 13.77 7.13 -6.64
C LEU A 94 13.89 5.66 -6.27
N GLU A 95 12.90 4.87 -6.68
CA GLU A 95 12.93 3.41 -6.62
C GLU A 95 13.29 2.83 -7.98
N GLY A 96 14.25 1.90 -8.01
CA GLY A 96 14.76 1.30 -9.23
C GLY A 96 16.28 1.15 -9.22
N ASP A 97 16.82 0.48 -10.24
CA ASP A 97 18.26 0.25 -10.32
C ASP A 97 19.00 1.48 -10.91
N CYS A 98 19.90 2.07 -10.11
CA CYS A 98 20.73 3.25 -10.46
C CYS A 98 21.87 2.90 -11.43
N THR A 99 21.84 1.77 -12.13
CA THR A 99 23.06 1.28 -12.82
C THR A 99 23.53 2.12 -14.01
N SER A 100 22.73 3.06 -14.50
CA SER A 100 23.08 3.90 -15.66
C SER A 100 22.60 5.34 -15.51
N GLU A 101 23.50 6.30 -15.76
CA GLU A 101 23.12 7.67 -16.10
C GLU A 101 22.87 7.76 -17.62
N PRO A 102 21.74 8.35 -18.07
CA PRO A 102 20.66 8.95 -17.27
C PRO A 102 19.73 7.92 -16.62
N TRP A 103 19.16 8.27 -15.46
CA TRP A 103 18.16 7.45 -14.78
C TRP A 103 16.81 7.62 -15.47
N ILE A 104 16.21 6.55 -15.97
CA ILE A 104 14.94 6.59 -16.69
C ILE A 104 13.87 5.87 -15.85
N ILE A 105 12.74 6.55 -15.64
CA ILE A 105 11.53 5.97 -15.03
C ILE A 105 10.41 6.06 -16.07
N ASP A 106 9.82 4.91 -16.39
CA ASP A 106 8.76 4.75 -17.37
C ASP A 106 7.69 3.74 -16.89
N ASP A 107 6.76 3.36 -17.77
CA ASP A 107 5.63 2.48 -17.43
C ASP A 107 6.07 1.03 -17.15
N ASP A 108 7.32 0.68 -17.45
CA ASP A 108 7.85 -0.67 -17.32
C ASP A 108 8.83 -0.78 -16.13
N PHE A 109 9.55 0.29 -15.77
CA PHE A 109 10.61 0.26 -14.78
C PHE A 109 10.66 1.49 -13.85
N GLY A 110 10.82 1.19 -12.56
CA GLY A 110 11.09 2.15 -11.50
C GLY A 110 9.83 2.82 -10.94
N TYR A 111 9.99 3.55 -9.84
CA TYR A 111 8.94 4.40 -9.27
C TYR A 111 9.52 5.74 -8.85
N PHE A 112 8.77 6.81 -9.11
CA PHE A 112 9.11 8.16 -8.67
C PHE A 112 8.23 8.57 -7.50
N ILE A 113 8.84 8.80 -6.34
CA ILE A 113 8.12 9.13 -5.11
C ILE A 113 8.36 10.61 -4.77
N LEU A 114 7.30 11.41 -4.92
CA LEU A 114 7.30 12.84 -4.57
C LEU A 114 7.02 13.00 -3.07
N TYR A 115 7.86 13.75 -2.37
CA TYR A 115 7.78 13.96 -0.92
C TYR A 115 7.74 12.66 -0.12
N PRO A 116 8.80 11.83 -0.17
CA PRO A 116 8.83 10.48 0.43
C PRO A 116 8.60 10.46 1.94
N ASP A 117 8.83 11.57 2.63
CA ASP A 117 8.64 11.68 4.08
C ASP A 117 7.18 12.07 4.45
N MET A 118 6.33 12.37 3.47
CA MET A 118 4.88 12.52 3.66
C MET A 118 4.18 11.16 3.60
N MET A 119 3.97 10.53 4.74
CA MET A 119 3.31 9.23 4.82
C MET A 119 1.79 9.31 4.62
N ILE A 120 1.32 8.94 3.44
CA ILE A 120 -0.10 8.86 3.08
C ILE A 120 -0.65 7.46 3.42
N SER A 121 -1.86 7.40 3.97
CA SER A 121 -2.47 6.11 4.30
C SER A 121 -2.92 5.36 3.04
N GLY A 122 -2.70 4.04 2.98
CA GLY A 122 -3.12 3.23 1.83
C GLY A 122 -4.63 3.28 1.56
N THR A 123 -5.46 3.48 2.60
CA THR A 123 -6.90 3.70 2.46
C THR A 123 -7.22 5.05 1.83
N SER A 124 -6.48 6.12 2.17
CA SER A 124 -6.60 7.43 1.53
C SER A 124 -6.25 7.35 0.04
N VAL A 125 -5.15 6.66 -0.32
CA VAL A 125 -4.75 6.41 -1.71
C VAL A 125 -5.84 5.65 -2.47
N ALA A 126 -6.30 4.51 -1.97
CA ALA A 126 -7.35 3.74 -2.62
C ALA A 126 -8.67 4.52 -2.77
N SER A 127 -8.98 5.42 -1.84
CA SER A 127 -10.18 6.28 -1.92
C SER A 127 -10.04 7.40 -2.96
N SER A 128 -8.81 7.78 -3.31
CA SER A 128 -8.50 8.88 -4.24
C SER A 128 -8.76 8.49 -5.70
N ILE A 129 -8.70 7.19 -6.02
CA ILE A 129 -8.93 6.60 -7.35
C ILE A 129 -10.20 7.14 -8.01
N ARG A 130 -11.31 7.27 -7.25
CA ARG A 130 -12.55 7.86 -7.77
C ARG A 130 -12.57 9.38 -7.71
N CYS A 131 -11.95 9.97 -6.69
CA CYS A 131 -11.99 11.40 -6.45
C CYS A 131 -10.85 11.84 -5.52
N LEU A 132 -9.82 12.45 -6.10
CA LEU A 132 -8.67 12.99 -5.36
C LEU A 132 -9.10 14.04 -4.32
N ARG A 133 -10.03 14.94 -4.70
CA ARG A 133 -10.57 15.96 -3.79
C ARG A 133 -11.22 15.35 -2.55
N ARG A 134 -11.96 14.25 -2.71
CA ARG A 134 -12.61 13.56 -1.57
C ARG A 134 -11.56 13.02 -0.61
N ALA A 135 -10.50 12.37 -1.11
CA ALA A 135 -9.43 11.84 -0.27
C ALA A 135 -8.75 12.95 0.56
N VAL A 136 -8.42 14.08 -0.07
CA VAL A 136 -7.84 15.24 0.62
C VAL A 136 -8.79 15.81 1.69
N LEU A 137 -10.09 15.90 1.38
CA LEU A 137 -11.09 16.36 2.34
C LEU A 137 -11.25 15.40 3.52
N SER A 138 -11.24 14.08 3.30
CA SER A 138 -11.31 13.10 4.38
C SER A 138 -10.06 13.16 5.28
N GLU A 139 -8.88 13.38 4.71
CA GLU A 139 -7.62 13.49 5.48
C GLU A 139 -7.54 14.79 6.30
N THR A 140 -8.12 15.88 5.79
CA THR A 140 -8.15 17.19 6.46
C THR A 140 -9.27 17.30 7.50
N PHE A 141 -10.43 16.71 7.23
CA PHE A 141 -11.62 16.74 8.10
C PHE A 141 -11.94 15.33 8.65
N ARG A 142 -11.01 14.74 9.41
CA ARG A 142 -11.05 13.33 9.90
C ARG A 142 -12.21 12.96 10.83
N GLY A 143 -13.19 13.83 11.03
CA GLY A 143 -14.41 13.58 11.81
C GLY A 143 -15.71 13.81 11.04
N SER A 144 -15.64 14.08 9.73
CA SER A 144 -16.82 14.32 8.90
C SER A 144 -17.57 13.05 8.52
N ASP A 145 -16.91 11.88 8.55
CA ASP A 145 -17.54 10.59 8.32
C ASP A 145 -18.13 10.07 9.65
N PRO A 146 -19.47 10.07 9.81
CA PRO A 146 -20.09 9.63 11.05
C PRO A 146 -19.90 8.12 11.23
N ALA A 147 -19.73 7.69 12.49
CA ALA A 147 -19.80 6.28 12.82
C ALA A 147 -21.16 5.72 12.39
N THR A 148 -21.16 4.52 11.81
CA THR A 148 -22.37 3.83 11.36
C THR A 148 -22.48 2.46 12.01
N ARG A 149 -23.70 1.92 12.06
CA ARG A 149 -23.96 0.55 12.54
C ARG A 149 -23.06 -0.47 11.82
N GLN A 150 -22.90 -0.34 10.50
CA GLN A 150 -22.10 -1.25 9.68
C GLN A 150 -20.60 -1.17 10.02
N MET A 151 -20.06 0.01 10.32
CA MET A 151 -18.66 0.16 10.74
C MET A 151 -18.41 -0.49 12.11
N LEU A 152 -19.36 -0.38 13.04
CA LEU A 152 -19.28 -1.04 14.34
C LEU A 152 -19.29 -2.57 14.18
N ILE A 153 -20.24 -3.11 13.41
CA ILE A 153 -20.28 -4.54 13.07
C ILE A 153 -18.95 -4.98 12.43
N GLY A 154 -18.43 -4.19 11.49
CA GLY A 154 -17.13 -4.42 10.86
C GLY A 154 -16.00 -4.54 11.88
N THR A 155 -15.91 -3.59 12.80
CA THR A 155 -14.86 -3.54 13.82
C THR A 155 -14.92 -4.76 14.75
N ILE A 156 -16.12 -5.14 15.20
CA ILE A 156 -16.32 -6.32 16.05
C ILE A 156 -15.93 -7.61 15.31
N LEU A 157 -16.36 -7.76 14.04
CA LEU A 157 -16.05 -8.95 13.24
C LEU A 157 -14.56 -9.10 12.93
N HIS A 158 -13.85 -8.00 12.63
CA HIS A 158 -12.39 -8.02 12.48
C HIS A 158 -11.73 -8.54 13.76
N GLU A 159 -12.15 -8.01 14.91
CA GLU A 159 -11.57 -8.39 16.19
C GLU A 159 -11.86 -9.86 16.56
N VAL A 160 -13.09 -10.34 16.33
CA VAL A 160 -13.44 -11.76 16.52
C VAL A 160 -12.59 -12.65 15.62
N PHE A 161 -12.41 -12.29 14.34
CA PHE A 161 -11.59 -13.06 13.41
C PHE A 161 -10.12 -13.10 13.85
N GLN A 162 -9.58 -11.96 14.27
CA GLN A 162 -8.21 -11.82 14.76
C GLN A 162 -7.94 -12.64 16.02
N LYS A 163 -8.89 -12.70 16.97
CA LYS A 163 -8.80 -13.61 18.11
C LYS A 163 -8.88 -15.08 17.66
N ALA A 164 -9.85 -15.40 16.79
CA ALA A 164 -10.09 -16.77 16.32
C ALA A 164 -8.90 -17.38 15.56
N ILE A 165 -8.20 -16.60 14.72
CA ILE A 165 -7.05 -17.12 13.94
C ILE A 165 -5.85 -17.50 14.82
N SER A 166 -5.75 -16.93 16.02
CA SER A 166 -4.72 -17.26 17.01
C SER A 166 -5.14 -18.40 17.95
N GLU A 167 -6.45 -18.65 18.06
CA GLU A 167 -7.03 -19.61 18.99
C GLU A 167 -7.68 -20.79 18.23
N SER A 168 -8.94 -20.65 17.83
CA SER A 168 -9.72 -21.67 17.15
C SER A 168 -10.94 -21.08 16.43
N PHE A 169 -11.28 -21.67 15.28
CA PHE A 169 -12.50 -21.39 14.52
C PHE A 169 -13.63 -22.39 14.80
N ALA A 170 -13.54 -23.16 15.90
CA ALA A 170 -14.63 -24.03 16.32
C ALA A 170 -15.89 -23.20 16.65
N PRO A 171 -17.10 -23.62 16.26
CA PRO A 171 -18.32 -22.82 16.42
C PRO A 171 -18.57 -22.34 17.85
N GLU A 172 -18.33 -23.21 18.84
CA GLU A 172 -18.46 -22.87 20.26
C GLU A 172 -17.48 -21.78 20.70
N ARG A 173 -16.26 -21.79 20.14
CA ARG A 173 -15.25 -20.76 20.43
C ARG A 173 -15.55 -19.45 19.74
N LEU A 174 -16.01 -19.47 18.51
CA LEU A 174 -16.45 -18.27 17.81
C LEU A 174 -17.60 -17.58 18.56
N GLN A 175 -18.55 -18.37 19.07
CA GLN A 175 -19.66 -17.85 19.88
C GLN A 175 -19.16 -17.19 21.18
N GLU A 176 -18.22 -17.83 21.88
CA GLU A 176 -17.59 -17.26 23.08
C GLU A 176 -16.85 -15.95 22.78
N LEU A 177 -16.04 -15.93 21.71
CA LEU A 177 -15.28 -14.75 21.30
C LEU A 177 -16.20 -13.59 20.89
N ALA A 178 -17.31 -13.87 20.20
CA ALA A 178 -18.31 -12.86 19.85
C ALA A 178 -18.93 -12.23 21.11
N LEU A 179 -19.38 -13.07 22.07
CA LEU A 179 -19.97 -12.60 23.33
C LEU A 179 -18.98 -11.78 24.18
N GLN A 180 -17.73 -12.21 24.26
CA GLN A 180 -16.69 -11.50 25.00
C GLN A 180 -16.36 -10.16 24.36
N THR A 181 -16.16 -10.14 23.04
CA THR A 181 -15.82 -8.95 22.28
C THR A 181 -16.93 -7.91 22.40
N LEU A 182 -18.19 -8.29 22.20
CA LEU A 182 -19.32 -7.36 22.28
C LEU A 182 -19.41 -6.64 23.63
N ARG A 183 -19.08 -7.33 24.73
CA ARG A 183 -19.13 -6.77 26.10
C ARG A 183 -17.98 -5.80 26.43
N GLU A 184 -17.03 -5.60 25.52
CA GLU A 184 -15.96 -4.65 25.75
C GLU A 184 -16.47 -3.21 25.74
N VAL A 185 -15.98 -2.40 26.67
CA VAL A 185 -16.44 -1.02 26.90
C VAL A 185 -16.32 -0.15 25.64
N ARG A 186 -15.32 -0.40 24.78
CA ARG A 186 -15.14 0.34 23.51
C ARG A 186 -16.32 0.13 22.56
N HIS A 187 -16.86 -1.08 22.47
CA HIS A 187 -17.98 -1.40 21.58
C HIS A 187 -19.30 -0.94 22.18
N LEU A 188 -19.48 -1.10 23.49
CA LEU A 188 -20.65 -0.60 24.21
C LEU A 188 -20.80 0.93 24.12
N LYS A 189 -19.68 1.67 24.12
CA LYS A 189 -19.68 3.14 23.90
C LYS A 189 -20.21 3.52 22.53
N GLU A 190 -19.82 2.82 21.47
CA GLU A 190 -20.34 3.09 20.12
C GLU A 190 -21.81 2.66 19.97
N MET A 191 -22.24 1.57 20.62
CA MET A 191 -23.66 1.19 20.69
C MET A 191 -24.49 2.28 21.36
N TYR A 192 -24.01 2.83 22.47
CA TYR A 192 -24.65 3.96 23.13
C TYR A 192 -24.71 5.19 22.22
N ARG A 193 -23.58 5.54 21.57
CA ARG A 193 -23.49 6.68 20.63
C ARG A 193 -24.49 6.58 19.48
N LEU A 194 -24.70 5.37 18.97
CA LEU A 194 -25.58 5.10 17.82
C LEU A 194 -27.01 4.71 18.24
N ASN A 195 -27.31 4.66 19.54
CA ASN A 195 -28.58 4.23 20.10
C ASN A 195 -29.01 2.84 19.58
N LEU A 196 -28.12 1.85 19.69
CA LEU A 196 -28.31 0.49 19.21
C LEU A 196 -28.50 -0.49 20.38
N SER A 197 -29.29 -1.53 20.16
CA SER A 197 -29.46 -2.62 21.12
C SER A 197 -28.29 -3.59 21.07
N GLN A 198 -27.79 -4.01 22.23
CA GLN A 198 -26.70 -4.96 22.35
C GLN A 198 -27.06 -6.32 21.72
N ASP A 199 -28.28 -6.80 21.95
CA ASP A 199 -28.73 -8.10 21.43
C ASP A 199 -28.89 -8.09 19.91
N GLU A 200 -29.35 -6.96 19.33
CA GLU A 200 -29.44 -6.85 17.87
C GLU A 200 -28.07 -6.90 17.20
N ILE A 201 -27.06 -6.28 17.81
CA ILE A 201 -25.68 -6.34 17.32
C ILE A 201 -25.12 -7.76 17.44
N LEU A 202 -25.43 -8.46 18.54
CA LEU A 202 -25.02 -9.85 18.71
C LEU A 202 -25.59 -10.73 17.60
N CYS A 203 -26.89 -10.65 17.33
CA CYS A 203 -27.53 -11.44 16.28
C CYS A 203 -26.89 -11.19 14.90
N GLU A 204 -26.59 -9.93 14.56
CA GLU A 204 -25.91 -9.62 13.29
C GLU A 204 -24.48 -10.17 13.23
N VAL A 205 -23.75 -10.19 14.34
CA VAL A 205 -22.40 -10.78 14.40
C VAL A 205 -22.47 -12.31 14.27
N GLU A 206 -23.45 -12.93 14.93
CA GLU A 206 -23.68 -14.38 14.90
C GLU A 206 -23.92 -14.92 13.49
N GLU A 207 -24.58 -14.14 12.62
CA GLU A 207 -24.81 -14.51 11.22
C GLU A 207 -23.52 -14.76 10.42
N TYR A 208 -22.37 -14.20 10.84
CA TYR A 208 -21.09 -14.33 10.15
C TYR A 208 -20.26 -15.51 10.64
N LEU A 209 -20.50 -16.01 11.86
CA LEU A 209 -19.65 -17.04 12.48
C LEU A 209 -19.57 -18.34 11.66
N PRO A 210 -20.65 -18.84 11.03
CA PRO A 210 -20.56 -20.01 10.16
C PRO A 210 -19.60 -19.81 8.98
N SER A 211 -19.53 -18.60 8.42
CA SER A 211 -18.61 -18.26 7.33
C SER A 211 -17.15 -18.25 7.78
N PHE A 212 -16.88 -17.92 9.05
CA PHE A 212 -15.53 -17.97 9.61
C PHE A 212 -15.07 -19.42 9.75
N SER A 213 -15.93 -20.29 10.31
CA SER A 213 -15.64 -21.73 10.40
C SER A 213 -15.42 -22.33 9.02
N LYS A 214 -16.27 -21.98 8.04
CA LYS A 214 -16.13 -22.44 6.66
C LYS A 214 -14.77 -22.04 6.05
N TRP A 215 -14.38 -20.78 6.18
CA TRP A 215 -13.09 -20.31 5.67
C TRP A 215 -11.91 -21.08 6.32
N ALA A 216 -11.96 -21.30 7.63
CA ALA A 216 -10.91 -22.04 8.33
C ALA A 216 -10.88 -23.53 7.92
N GLU A 217 -12.04 -24.13 7.68
CA GLU A 217 -12.15 -25.49 7.14
C GLU A 217 -11.53 -25.57 5.74
N ASP A 218 -11.81 -24.59 4.87
CA ASP A 218 -11.27 -24.57 3.51
C ASP A 218 -9.74 -24.36 3.48
N PHE A 219 -9.20 -23.43 4.28
CA PHE A 219 -7.81 -22.96 4.13
C PHE A 219 -6.84 -23.37 5.24
N MET A 220 -7.31 -23.65 6.47
CA MET A 220 -6.44 -23.90 7.64
C MET A 220 -6.47 -25.34 8.15
N ARG A 221 -7.26 -26.23 7.54
CA ARG A 221 -7.33 -27.62 7.95
C ARG A 221 -6.02 -28.36 7.75
N LYS A 222 -5.82 -29.43 8.51
CA LYS A 222 -4.71 -30.37 8.29
C LYS A 222 -5.18 -31.46 7.32
N GLY A 223 -4.56 -31.53 6.15
CA GLY A 223 -4.91 -32.52 5.12
C GLY A 223 -3.92 -32.58 3.97
N PRO A 224 -4.15 -33.47 3.00
CA PRO A 224 -3.37 -33.54 1.76
C PRO A 224 -3.47 -32.24 0.97
N SER A 225 -2.38 -31.84 0.30
CA SER A 225 -2.31 -30.59 -0.45
C SER A 225 -3.34 -30.44 -1.57
N SER A 226 -3.78 -31.57 -2.15
CA SER A 226 -4.76 -31.62 -3.25
C SER A 226 -6.18 -31.22 -2.82
N GLU A 227 -6.45 -31.25 -1.52
CA GLU A 227 -7.79 -31.02 -1.02
C GLU A 227 -8.05 -29.55 -0.60
N PHE A 228 -7.01 -28.71 -0.57
CA PHE A 228 -7.18 -27.26 -0.40
C PHE A 228 -7.76 -26.63 -1.67
N PRO A 229 -8.47 -25.48 -1.57
CA PRO A 229 -9.08 -24.81 -2.71
C PRO A 229 -8.07 -24.50 -3.83
N GLN A 230 -8.46 -24.82 -5.07
CA GLN A 230 -7.69 -24.45 -6.25
C GLN A 230 -7.99 -23.00 -6.64
N MET A 231 -6.93 -22.22 -6.79
CA MET A 231 -6.99 -20.82 -7.21
C MET A 231 -6.00 -20.55 -8.32
N GLN A 232 -6.34 -19.58 -9.17
CA GLN A 232 -5.41 -19.06 -10.16
C GLN A 232 -4.64 -17.88 -9.54
N LEU A 233 -3.37 -18.10 -9.23
CA LEU A 233 -2.45 -17.10 -8.71
C LEU A 233 -1.16 -17.12 -9.54
N SER A 234 -0.99 -16.14 -10.41
CA SER A 234 0.25 -15.95 -11.17
C SER A 234 1.13 -14.92 -10.45
N LEU A 235 2.29 -15.36 -9.96
CA LEU A 235 3.28 -14.48 -9.35
C LEU A 235 4.43 -14.20 -10.32
N PRO A 236 5.05 -13.01 -10.31
CA PRO A 236 6.28 -12.73 -11.06
C PRO A 236 7.38 -13.80 -10.89
N SER A 237 7.53 -14.36 -9.69
CA SER A 237 8.50 -15.41 -9.36
C SER A 237 8.19 -16.80 -9.93
N ASP A 238 7.06 -16.97 -10.63
CA ASP A 238 6.65 -18.24 -11.23
C ASP A 238 7.17 -18.46 -12.66
N GLY A 239 7.76 -17.43 -13.28
CA GLY A 239 8.27 -17.48 -14.66
C GLY A 239 7.17 -17.46 -15.72
N SER A 240 7.56 -17.34 -17.00
CA SER A 240 6.65 -16.96 -18.11
C SER A 240 5.58 -17.99 -18.52
N ASN A 241 5.44 -19.13 -17.85
CA ASN A 241 4.70 -20.28 -18.41
C ASN A 241 3.86 -21.10 -17.41
N ARG A 242 3.36 -20.49 -16.32
CA ARG A 242 2.60 -21.22 -15.28
C ARG A 242 1.32 -20.46 -14.87
N SER A 243 0.32 -20.44 -15.76
CA SER A 243 -1.07 -20.12 -15.41
C SER A 243 -1.81 -21.30 -14.75
N SER A 244 -1.10 -22.36 -14.36
CA SER A 244 -1.68 -23.55 -13.75
C SER A 244 -2.27 -23.24 -12.37
N PRO A 245 -3.46 -23.79 -12.06
CA PRO A 245 -4.06 -23.62 -10.76
C PRO A 245 -3.13 -24.15 -9.66
N CYS A 246 -3.16 -23.51 -8.50
CA CYS A 246 -2.44 -23.92 -7.30
C CYS A 246 -3.40 -24.10 -6.14
N ASN A 247 -3.07 -25.01 -5.23
CA ASN A 247 -3.81 -25.21 -3.99
C ASN A 247 -3.21 -24.31 -2.89
N ILE A 248 -4.06 -23.62 -2.14
CA ILE A 248 -3.66 -22.61 -1.15
C ILE A 248 -3.95 -23.10 0.27
N GLU A 249 -2.91 -23.16 1.10
CA GLU A 249 -3.00 -23.51 2.53
C GLU A 249 -2.54 -22.31 3.37
N VAL A 250 -3.41 -21.82 4.25
CA VAL A 250 -3.08 -20.82 5.27
C VAL A 250 -2.62 -21.57 6.52
N VAL A 251 -1.35 -21.44 6.86
CA VAL A 251 -0.73 -22.24 7.94
C VAL A 251 -1.06 -21.65 9.30
N LYS A 252 -0.88 -20.34 9.45
CA LYS A 252 -1.09 -19.59 10.69
C LYS A 252 -1.04 -18.08 10.43
N SER A 253 -1.60 -17.31 11.35
CA SER A 253 -1.24 -15.90 11.51
C SER A 253 0.20 -15.78 12.04
N LEU A 254 0.90 -14.76 11.57
CA LEU A 254 2.24 -14.38 12.00
C LEU A 254 2.22 -13.05 12.74
N ASP A 255 1.33 -12.15 12.32
CA ASP A 255 1.08 -10.88 12.99
C ASP A 255 -0.38 -10.47 12.80
N ILE A 256 -0.89 -9.62 13.69
CA ILE A 256 -2.25 -9.08 13.68
C ILE A 256 -2.15 -7.57 13.83
N GLU A 257 -2.91 -6.83 13.03
CA GLU A 257 -2.97 -5.37 13.12
C GLU A 257 -1.58 -4.69 12.92
N GLU A 258 -0.75 -5.25 12.05
CA GLU A 258 0.63 -4.81 11.80
C GLU A 258 0.66 -3.42 11.19
N SER A 259 1.18 -2.44 11.93
CA SER A 259 1.35 -1.06 11.45
C SER A 259 2.74 -0.87 10.83
N ILE A 260 2.78 -0.41 9.58
CA ILE A 260 4.00 -0.18 8.82
C ILE A 260 4.01 1.23 8.24
N TRP A 261 5.16 1.89 8.37
CA TRP A 261 5.47 3.17 7.76
C TRP A 261 6.61 2.93 6.77
N SER A 262 6.44 3.38 5.53
CA SER A 262 7.41 3.23 4.45
C SER A 262 7.94 4.60 4.03
N PRO A 263 9.17 4.95 4.45
CA PRO A 263 9.87 6.13 3.94
C PRO A 263 10.36 5.95 2.50
N ARG A 264 10.36 4.72 1.96
CA ARG A 264 10.66 4.45 0.55
C ARG A 264 9.49 4.84 -0.35
N PHE A 265 8.27 4.42 -0.02
CA PHE A 265 7.10 4.66 -0.85
C PHE A 265 6.23 5.86 -0.42
N GLY A 266 6.55 6.54 0.69
CA GLY A 266 5.69 7.61 1.22
C GLY A 266 4.33 7.10 1.70
N LEU A 267 4.28 5.85 2.16
CA LEU A 267 3.05 5.16 2.53
C LEU A 267 3.03 4.78 4.00
N LYS A 268 1.83 4.71 4.57
CA LYS A 268 1.57 4.03 5.84
C LYS A 268 0.32 3.17 5.74
N GLY A 269 0.28 2.11 6.53
CA GLY A 269 -0.88 1.24 6.57
C GLY A 269 -0.90 0.35 7.80
N LYS A 270 -2.03 -0.33 7.97
CA LYS A 270 -2.26 -1.31 9.02
C LYS A 270 -2.81 -2.57 8.37
N ILE A 271 -2.00 -3.60 8.28
CA ILE A 271 -2.42 -4.89 7.71
C ILE A 271 -3.27 -5.60 8.76
N ASP A 272 -4.50 -5.99 8.41
CA ASP A 272 -5.41 -6.66 9.36
C ASP A 272 -4.78 -7.94 9.93
N VAL A 273 -4.27 -8.81 9.05
CA VAL A 273 -3.59 -10.04 9.42
C VAL A 273 -2.43 -10.31 8.46
N THR A 274 -1.26 -10.64 8.99
CA THR A 274 -0.13 -11.15 8.20
C THR A 274 -0.09 -12.67 8.36
N VAL A 275 -0.19 -13.41 7.26
CA VAL A 275 -0.34 -14.89 7.29
C VAL A 275 0.82 -15.61 6.61
N GLY A 276 1.18 -16.78 7.14
CA GLY A 276 2.07 -17.73 6.48
C GLY A 276 1.27 -18.65 5.55
N VAL A 277 1.59 -18.64 4.27
CA VAL A 277 0.83 -19.36 3.23
C VAL A 277 1.74 -20.35 2.51
N LYS A 278 1.27 -21.58 2.31
CA LYS A 278 1.88 -22.54 1.39
C LYS A 278 1.10 -22.57 0.09
N ILE A 279 1.81 -22.37 -1.00
CA ILE A 279 1.30 -22.43 -2.37
C ILE A 279 1.79 -23.75 -2.96
N HIS A 280 0.86 -24.69 -3.19
CA HIS A 280 1.16 -26.01 -3.72
C HIS A 280 0.86 -26.05 -5.22
N ARG A 281 1.86 -26.37 -6.04
CA ARG A 281 1.72 -26.48 -7.50
C ARG A 281 2.62 -27.59 -8.04
N ASP A 282 2.05 -28.52 -8.81
CA ASP A 282 2.78 -29.60 -9.50
C ASP A 282 3.77 -30.35 -8.58
N CYS A 283 3.31 -30.73 -7.38
CA CYS A 283 4.11 -31.38 -6.32
C CYS A 283 5.24 -30.54 -5.72
N LYS A 284 5.36 -29.26 -6.08
CA LYS A 284 6.24 -28.28 -5.42
C LYS A 284 5.44 -27.40 -4.47
N MET A 285 6.08 -27.02 -3.37
CA MET A 285 5.51 -26.13 -2.37
C MET A 285 6.40 -24.90 -2.22
N LYS A 286 5.81 -23.71 -2.33
CA LYS A 286 6.44 -22.43 -2.00
C LYS A 286 5.78 -21.87 -0.74
N TYR A 287 6.57 -21.47 0.25
CA TYR A 287 6.07 -20.78 1.42
C TYR A 287 6.26 -19.27 1.25
N LYS A 288 5.22 -18.48 1.52
CA LYS A 288 5.26 -17.01 1.49
C LYS A 288 4.57 -16.42 2.70
N VAL A 289 5.06 -15.27 3.14
CA VAL A 289 4.39 -14.43 4.16
C VAL A 289 3.61 -13.36 3.42
N MET A 290 2.29 -13.32 3.58
CA MET A 290 1.41 -12.49 2.74
C MET A 290 0.44 -11.67 3.58
N PRO A 291 0.10 -10.43 3.16
CA PRO A 291 -0.94 -9.64 3.80
C PRO A 291 -2.33 -10.20 3.48
N LEU A 292 -3.21 -10.22 4.48
CA LEU A 292 -4.62 -10.60 4.38
C LEU A 292 -5.47 -9.42 4.88
N GLU A 293 -6.28 -8.85 3.98
CA GLU A 293 -7.24 -7.79 4.27
C GLU A 293 -8.63 -8.39 4.51
N LEU A 294 -9.27 -7.98 5.59
CA LEU A 294 -10.61 -8.42 5.96
C LEU A 294 -11.62 -7.38 5.48
N LYS A 295 -12.74 -7.85 4.92
CA LYS A 295 -13.86 -6.98 4.52
C LYS A 295 -15.17 -7.53 5.04
N THR A 296 -15.97 -6.64 5.61
CA THR A 296 -17.36 -6.93 5.99
C THR A 296 -18.34 -6.32 4.99
N GLY A 297 -19.57 -6.84 4.98
CA GLY A 297 -20.61 -6.38 4.06
C GLY A 297 -20.54 -7.00 2.66
N LYS A 298 -20.65 -6.17 1.61
CA LYS A 298 -20.82 -6.63 0.22
C LYS A 298 -19.51 -7.19 -0.34
N GLU A 299 -19.58 -8.43 -0.85
CA GLU A 299 -18.55 -9.06 -1.68
C GLU A 299 -18.45 -8.35 -3.04
N SER A 300 -17.69 -7.25 -3.08
CA SER A 300 -17.59 -6.38 -4.25
C SER A 300 -16.40 -6.69 -5.16
N ASN A 301 -15.34 -7.28 -4.62
CA ASN A 301 -13.98 -7.35 -5.18
C ASN A 301 -13.60 -6.07 -5.93
N SER A 302 -13.87 -4.90 -5.32
CA SER A 302 -13.77 -3.62 -6.01
C SER A 302 -12.32 -3.18 -6.21
N ILE A 303 -12.09 -2.27 -7.16
CA ILE A 303 -10.77 -1.72 -7.44
C ILE A 303 -10.14 -1.16 -6.16
N GLU A 304 -10.90 -0.42 -5.35
CA GLU A 304 -10.40 0.17 -4.12
C GLU A 304 -9.94 -0.88 -3.10
N HIS A 305 -10.69 -1.98 -2.97
CA HIS A 305 -10.30 -3.06 -2.06
C HIS A 305 -9.04 -3.78 -2.56
N ARG A 306 -8.92 -3.99 -3.87
CA ARG A 306 -7.74 -4.62 -4.47
C ARG A 306 -6.52 -3.70 -4.35
N SER A 307 -6.67 -2.40 -4.62
CA SER A 307 -5.61 -1.41 -4.47
C SER A 307 -5.07 -1.34 -3.05
N GLN A 308 -5.92 -1.44 -2.02
CA GLN A 308 -5.46 -1.52 -0.63
C GLN A 308 -4.53 -2.72 -0.41
N VAL A 309 -4.89 -3.89 -0.94
CA VAL A 309 -4.07 -5.10 -0.82
C VAL A 309 -2.75 -4.95 -1.60
N VAL A 310 -2.78 -4.37 -2.80
CA VAL A 310 -1.55 -4.05 -3.57
C VAL A 310 -0.63 -3.13 -2.76
N LEU A 311 -1.15 -2.07 -2.17
CA LEU A 311 -0.36 -1.15 -1.33
C LEU A 311 0.21 -1.84 -0.09
N TYR A 312 -0.48 -2.82 0.50
CA TYR A 312 0.10 -3.64 1.58
C TYR A 312 1.26 -4.53 1.13
N THR A 313 1.33 -4.92 -0.14
CA THR A 313 2.50 -5.62 -0.66
C THR A 313 3.72 -4.71 -0.71
N LEU A 314 3.56 -3.44 -1.09
CA LEU A 314 4.63 -2.43 -1.04
C LEU A 314 5.09 -2.18 0.40
N LEU A 315 4.13 -1.97 1.32
CA LEU A 315 4.44 -1.79 2.75
C LEU A 315 5.17 -3.01 3.33
N SER A 316 4.84 -4.22 2.89
CA SER A 316 5.52 -5.44 3.37
C SER A 316 7.02 -5.43 3.04
N GLN A 317 7.45 -4.76 1.97
CA GLN A 317 8.87 -4.70 1.58
C GLN A 317 9.77 -3.98 2.60
N GLU A 318 9.19 -3.20 3.52
CA GLU A 318 9.91 -2.57 4.64
C GLU A 318 10.28 -3.56 5.76
N ARG A 319 9.63 -4.73 5.78
CA ARG A 319 9.76 -5.70 6.88
C ARG A 319 10.25 -7.07 6.42
N ARG A 320 10.00 -7.41 5.17
CA ARG A 320 10.21 -8.74 4.59
C ARG A 320 10.38 -8.65 3.08
N GLU A 321 10.68 -9.78 2.43
CA GLU A 321 10.69 -9.88 0.98
C GLU A 321 9.32 -9.51 0.37
N ASP A 322 9.32 -9.07 -0.90
CA ASP A 322 8.06 -8.77 -1.61
C ASP A 322 7.16 -10.01 -1.63
N PRO A 323 5.95 -9.94 -1.03
CA PRO A 323 5.02 -11.05 -1.07
C PRO A 323 4.46 -11.31 -2.48
N GLU A 324 4.61 -10.34 -3.40
CA GLU A 324 4.13 -10.34 -4.81
C GLU A 324 2.60 -10.34 -4.97
N ALA A 325 1.87 -10.74 -3.93
CA ALA A 325 0.42 -10.72 -3.88
C ALA A 325 -0.05 -10.64 -2.42
N GLY A 326 -1.34 -10.36 -2.25
CA GLY A 326 -2.04 -10.49 -0.97
C GLY A 326 -3.41 -11.14 -1.15
N TRP A 327 -4.16 -11.18 -0.05
CA TRP A 327 -5.47 -11.81 0.03
C TRP A 327 -6.54 -10.83 0.48
N LEU A 328 -7.72 -10.93 -0.13
CA LEU A 328 -8.91 -10.19 0.26
C LEU A 328 -9.98 -11.17 0.71
N LEU A 329 -10.34 -11.16 1.99
CA LEU A 329 -11.34 -12.05 2.57
C LEU A 329 -12.63 -11.30 2.89
N TYR A 330 -13.72 -11.75 2.27
CA TYR A 330 -15.06 -11.29 2.59
C TYR A 330 -15.66 -12.14 3.70
N LEU A 331 -15.69 -11.58 4.90
CA LEU A 331 -16.12 -12.26 6.13
C LEU A 331 -17.58 -12.72 6.08
N LYS A 332 -18.43 -12.05 5.28
CA LYS A 332 -19.86 -12.41 5.13
C LYS A 332 -20.10 -13.76 4.48
N THR A 333 -19.19 -14.19 3.59
CA THR A 333 -19.34 -15.40 2.79
C THR A 333 -18.23 -16.42 3.03
N GLY A 334 -17.12 -15.98 3.63
CA GLY A 334 -15.89 -16.77 3.77
C GLY A 334 -15.06 -16.83 2.48
N GLN A 335 -15.43 -16.07 1.45
CA GLN A 335 -14.77 -16.08 0.15
C GLN A 335 -13.47 -15.28 0.19
N MET A 336 -12.38 -15.92 -0.19
CA MET A 336 -11.04 -15.32 -0.25
C MET A 336 -10.58 -15.17 -1.70
N TYR A 337 -10.13 -13.97 -2.05
CA TYR A 337 -9.67 -13.62 -3.39
C TYR A 337 -8.16 -13.36 -3.41
N PRO A 338 -7.42 -13.92 -4.38
CA PRO A 338 -6.05 -13.50 -4.63
C PRO A 338 -6.00 -12.09 -5.26
N VAL A 339 -5.05 -11.29 -4.80
CA VAL A 339 -4.73 -9.97 -5.37
C VAL A 339 -3.25 -9.93 -5.73
N PRO A 340 -2.88 -10.32 -6.97
CA PRO A 340 -1.53 -10.11 -7.49
C PRO A 340 -1.20 -8.62 -7.52
N ALA A 341 0.03 -8.28 -7.16
CA ALA A 341 0.53 -6.90 -7.19
C ALA A 341 1.45 -6.72 -8.40
N ASN A 342 0.83 -6.51 -9.57
CA ASN A 342 1.57 -6.30 -10.83
C ASN A 342 2.23 -4.91 -10.84
N HIS A 343 3.24 -4.73 -11.70
CA HIS A 343 3.93 -3.43 -11.83
C HIS A 343 2.96 -2.29 -12.15
N LEU A 344 2.10 -2.49 -13.15
CA LEU A 344 1.08 -1.52 -13.55
C LEU A 344 0.11 -1.15 -12.40
N ASP A 345 -0.26 -2.12 -11.56
CA ASP A 345 -1.16 -1.85 -10.42
C ASP A 345 -0.45 -1.01 -9.35
N LYS A 346 0.85 -1.26 -9.13
CA LYS A 346 1.70 -0.50 -8.20
C LYS A 346 2.03 0.91 -8.73
N GLU A 347 2.19 1.07 -10.04
CA GLU A 347 2.44 2.35 -10.70
C GLU A 347 1.22 3.29 -10.60
N ASN A 348 0.02 2.76 -10.78
CA ASN A 348 -1.21 3.55 -10.81
C ASN A 348 -1.83 3.83 -9.44
N CYS A 349 -1.32 3.20 -8.37
CA CYS A 349 -1.77 3.44 -6.99
C CYS A 349 -0.80 4.37 -6.28
#